data_AF-A0A0R1QM74-F1
#
_entry.id   AF-A0A0R1QM74-F1
#
_cell.length_a   1.000
_cell.length_b   1.000
_cell.length_c   1.000
_cell.angle_alpha   90.00
_cell.angle_beta   90.00
_cell.angle_gamma   90.00
#
_symmetry.space_group_name_H-M   'P 1'
#
loop_
_entity.id
_entity.type
_entity.pdbx_description
1 polymer ?
#
loop_
_entity_poly.entity_id
_entity_poly.type
_entity_poly.pdbx_seq_one_letter_code
_entity_poly.pdbx_strand_id
1 'polypeptide(L)'
;MKDQHDTTRYYALTEKQLLKDLQTNSEGLVDSEASKRLATNGPNALAQGKKQTIVQKFFNQFKDFMIIVLLVAAFVSGVIAKEWG
;
A
#
# COMPACT_ATOMS: atom_id res chain seq x y z
N MET A 1 -4.74 11.43 18.85
CA MET A 1 -3.45 11.48 18.14
C MET A 1 -3.67 12.39 16.95
N LYS A 2 -3.01 13.55 16.90
CA LYS A 2 -3.37 14.67 16.00
C LYS A 2 -2.62 14.54 14.67
N ASP A 3 -3.34 14.24 13.61
CA ASP A 3 -2.86 14.35 12.22
C ASP A 3 -2.78 15.83 11.85
N GLN A 4 -1.62 16.44 12.08
CA GLN A 4 -1.33 17.81 11.68
C GLN A 4 -0.73 17.79 10.28
N HIS A 5 -1.59 17.77 9.26
CA HIS A 5 -1.18 18.02 7.88
C HIS A 5 -0.72 19.47 7.77
N ASP A 6 0.57 19.67 7.48
CA ASP A 6 1.15 20.97 7.16
C ASP A 6 0.46 21.54 5.91
N THR A 7 -0.35 22.59 6.10
CA THR A 7 -1.21 23.22 5.09
C THR A 7 -0.48 24.22 4.20
N THR A 8 0.85 24.14 4.13
CA THR A 8 1.66 25.08 3.34
C THR A 8 1.38 24.88 1.84
N ARG A 9 0.71 25.87 1.24
CA ARG A 9 0.35 25.89 -0.19
C ARG A 9 1.56 26.31 -1.02
N TYR A 10 2.51 25.40 -1.22
CA TYR A 10 3.75 25.66 -1.97
C TYR A 10 3.52 26.26 -3.37
N TYR A 11 2.41 25.90 -4.02
CA TYR A 11 2.02 26.41 -5.34
C TYR A 11 1.62 27.90 -5.36
N ALA A 12 1.41 28.53 -4.20
CA ALA A 12 1.03 29.94 -4.07
C ALA A 12 2.19 30.84 -3.62
N LEU A 13 3.38 30.27 -3.38
CA LEU A 13 4.56 31.01 -2.94
C LEU A 13 5.33 31.59 -4.13
N THR A 14 6.01 32.71 -3.91
CA THR A 14 6.99 33.23 -4.88
C THR A 14 8.23 32.33 -4.89
N GLU A 15 8.97 32.30 -6.00
CA GLU A 15 10.20 31.50 -6.13
C GLU A 15 11.19 31.77 -4.98
N LYS A 16 11.40 33.04 -4.63
CA LYS A 16 12.31 33.44 -3.54
C LYS A 16 11.87 32.87 -2.17
N GLN A 17 10.57 32.83 -1.91
CA GLN A 17 10.02 32.24 -0.68
C GLN A 17 10.17 30.72 -0.72
N LEU A 18 9.82 30.09 -1.84
CA LEU A 18 9.92 28.66 -2.03
C LEU A 18 11.36 28.14 -1.85
N LEU A 19 12.34 28.79 -2.47
CA LEU A 19 13.76 28.44 -2.36
C LEU A 19 14.28 28.61 -0.93
N LYS A 20 13.85 29.67 -0.24
CA LYS A 20 14.21 29.91 1.16
C LYS A 20 13.63 28.84 2.08
N ASP A 21 12.35 28.51 1.91
CA ASP A 21 11.64 27.55 2.76
C ASP A 21 12.15 26.12 2.53
N LEU A 22 12.43 25.74 1.28
CA LEU A 22 13.00 24.43 0.92
C LEU A 22 14.52 24.35 1.15
N GLN A 23 15.13 25.44 1.61
CA GLN A 23 16.57 25.57 1.86
C GLN A 23 17.40 25.09 0.66
N THR A 24 17.06 25.59 -0.52
CA THR A 24 17.70 25.24 -1.80
C THR A 24 17.87 26.50 -2.65
N ASN A 25 18.62 26.42 -3.74
CA ASN A 25 18.75 27.50 -4.71
C ASN A 25 18.24 27.05 -6.09
N SER A 26 18.31 27.94 -7.08
CA SER A 26 17.87 27.68 -8.46
C SER A 26 18.73 26.65 -9.20
N GLU A 27 19.94 26.38 -8.72
CA GLU A 27 20.84 25.32 -9.23
C GLU A 27 20.55 23.96 -8.57
N GLY A 28 19.72 23.93 -7.52
CA GLY A 28 19.29 22.72 -6.82
C GLY A 28 20.04 22.47 -5.51
N LEU A 29 20.13 21.19 -5.14
CA LEU A 29 20.81 20.73 -3.92
C LEU A 29 22.20 20.21 -4.25
N VAL A 30 23.14 20.42 -3.33
CA VAL A 30 24.44 19.75 -3.36
C VAL A 30 24.31 18.29 -2.94
N ASP A 31 25.16 17.42 -3.50
CA ASP A 31 25.10 15.97 -3.29
C ASP A 31 25.12 15.54 -1.82
N SER A 32 25.85 16.27 -0.98
CA SER A 32 25.94 16.00 0.46
C SER A 32 24.60 16.24 1.17
N GLU A 33 23.91 17.32 0.83
CA GLU A 33 22.60 17.66 1.39
C GLU A 33 21.51 16.75 0.83
N ALA A 34 21.56 16.42 -0.46
CA ALA A 34 20.67 15.43 -1.06
C ALA A 34 20.79 14.06 -0.37
N SER A 35 22.02 13.60 -0.12
CA SER A 35 22.29 12.33 0.57
C SER A 35 21.79 12.35 2.02
N LYS A 36 21.99 13.46 2.73
CA LYS A 36 21.49 13.65 4.09
C LYS A 36 19.97 13.62 4.15
N ARG A 37 19.29 14.31 3.23
CA ARG A 37 17.82 14.30 3.11
C ARG A 37 17.31 12.90 2.77
N LEU A 38 17.97 12.18 1.87
CA LEU A 38 17.62 10.79 1.54
C LEU A 38 17.74 9.85 2.75
N ALA A 39 18.80 10.00 3.56
CA ALA A 39 18.97 9.21 4.78
C ALA A 39 17.90 9.51 5.84
N THR A 40 17.41 10.75 5.89
CA THR A 40 16.42 11.20 6.90
C THR A 40 14.99 10.87 6.47
N ASN A 41 14.64 11.13 5.21
CA ASN A 41 13.29 11.03 4.69
C ASN A 41 13.00 9.66 4.05
N GLY A 42 14.05 8.89 3.77
CA GLY A 42 13.96 7.67 2.99
C GLY A 42 13.76 7.93 1.49
N PRO A 43 13.70 6.85 0.70
CA PRO A 43 13.45 6.95 -0.74
C PRO A 43 12.05 7.52 -1.00
N ASN A 44 11.93 8.34 -2.05
CA ASN A 44 10.65 8.82 -2.56
C ASN A 44 9.91 7.67 -3.29
N ALA A 45 9.48 6.68 -2.54
CA ALA A 45 8.77 5.50 -3.02
C ALA A 45 7.58 5.23 -2.11
N LEU A 46 6.43 4.92 -2.73
CA LEU A 46 5.25 4.52 -1.99
C LEU A 46 5.49 3.18 -1.31
N ALA A 47 5.10 3.07 -0.04
CA ALA A 47 5.16 1.82 0.68
C ALA A 47 4.34 0.77 -0.07
N GLN A 48 5.00 -0.28 -0.55
CA GLN A 48 4.28 -1.36 -1.21
C GLN A 48 3.48 -2.12 -0.14
N GLY A 49 2.15 -2.14 -0.31
CA GLY A 49 1.27 -2.86 0.60
C GLY A 49 1.68 -4.33 0.73
N LYS A 50 1.40 -4.94 1.89
CA LYS A 50 1.73 -6.34 2.14
C LYS A 50 1.09 -7.21 1.05
N LYS A 51 1.94 -7.85 0.23
CA LYS A 51 1.47 -8.81 -0.78
C LYS A 51 0.93 -10.03 -0.04
N GLN A 52 -0.34 -10.36 -0.24
CA GLN A 52 -0.86 -11.64 0.21
C GLN A 52 -0.18 -12.77 -0.56
N THR A 53 0.33 -13.76 0.16
CA THR A 53 0.95 -14.95 -0.44
C THR A 53 -0.10 -15.80 -1.15
N ILE A 54 0.33 -16.66 -2.09
CA ILE A 54 -0.58 -17.58 -2.80
C ILE A 54 -1.33 -18.47 -1.80
N VAL A 55 -0.63 -18.97 -0.78
CA VAL A 55 -1.22 -19.79 0.29
C VAL A 55 -2.24 -18.99 1.10
N GLN A 56 -1.94 -17.73 1.45
CA GLN A 56 -2.89 -16.88 2.16
C GLN A 56 -4.15 -16.59 1.33
N LYS A 57 -4.00 -16.37 0.01
CA LYS A 57 -5.14 -16.21 -0.90
C LYS A 57 -6.00 -17.48 -0.97
N PHE A 58 -5.38 -18.66 -1.04
CA PHE A 58 -6.06 -19.94 -1.04
C PHE A 58 -6.93 -20.12 0.22
N PHE A 59 -6.37 -19.90 1.42
CA PHE A 59 -7.14 -19.99 2.66
C PHE A 59 -8.24 -18.92 2.78
N ASN A 60 -8.02 -17.72 2.23
CA ASN A 60 -9.04 -16.69 2.20
C ASN A 60 -10.24 -17.06 1.32
N GLN A 61 -10.08 -17.89 0.28
CA GLN A 61 -11.20 -18.35 -0.54
C GLN A 61 -12.16 -19.26 0.23
N PHE A 62 -11.70 -20.06 1.19
CA PHE A 62 -12.61 -20.87 2.03
C PHE A 62 -13.48 -20.03 2.98
N LYS A 63 -13.15 -18.75 3.17
CA LYS A 63 -13.99 -17.80 3.93
C LYS A 63 -15.09 -17.18 3.06
N ASP A 64 -15.05 -17.40 1.74
CA ASP A 64 -16.06 -16.92 0.82
C ASP A 64 -17.33 -17.77 0.90
N PHE A 65 -18.48 -17.12 1.04
CA PHE A 65 -19.78 -17.79 1.17
C PHE A 65 -20.08 -18.69 -0.03
N MET A 66 -19.73 -18.28 -1.25
CA MET A 66 -19.96 -19.06 -2.45
C MET A 66 -19.18 -20.39 -2.42
N ILE A 67 -17.91 -20.35 -1.97
CA ILE A 67 -17.09 -21.56 -1.83
C ILE A 67 -17.68 -22.52 -0.80
N ILE A 68 -18.17 -22.00 0.33
CA ILE A 68 -18.83 -22.82 1.36
C ILE A 68 -20.06 -23.52 0.77
N VAL A 69 -20.90 -22.81 0.01
CA VAL A 69 -22.07 -23.41 -0.64
C VAL A 69 -21.67 -24.52 -1.60
N LEU A 70 -20.63 -24.32 -2.41
CA LEU A 70 -20.12 -25.34 -3.33
C LEU A 70 -19.59 -26.58 -2.60
N LEU A 71 -18.90 -26.39 -1.47
CA LEU A 71 -18.40 -27.50 -0.64
C LEU A 71 -19.55 -28.32 -0.03
N VAL A 72 -20.60 -27.66 0.46
CA VAL A 72 -21.79 -28.34 0.97
C VAL A 72 -22.50 -29.10 -0.15
N ALA A 73 -22.67 -28.48 -1.31
CA ALA A 73 -23.28 -29.14 -2.48
C ALA A 73 -22.48 -30.37 -2.93
N ALA A 74 -21.15 -30.24 -3.02
CA ALA A 74 -20.25 -31.34 -3.37
C ALA A 74 -20.31 -32.47 -2.32
N PHE A 75 -20.38 -32.13 -1.04
CA PHE A 75 -20.50 -33.11 0.04
C PHE A 75 -21.81 -33.90 -0.06
N VAL A 76 -22.95 -33.20 -0.20
CA VAL A 76 -24.27 -33.83 -0.36
C VAL A 76 -24.30 -34.71 -1.62
N SER A 77 -23.79 -34.19 -2.74
CA SER A 77 -23.71 -34.94 -4.00
C SER A 77 -22.85 -36.19 -3.85
N GLY A 78 -21.69 -36.12 -3.20
CA GLY A 78 -20.81 -37.26 -2.99
C GLY A 78 -21.42 -38.33 -2.09
N VAL A 79 -22.13 -37.94 -1.02
CA VAL A 79 -22.82 -38.89 -0.13
C VAL A 79 -23.99 -39.57 -0.86
N ILE A 80 -24.82 -38.82 -1.59
CA ILE A 80 -25.94 -39.39 -2.36
C ILE A 80 -25.42 -40.32 -3.47
N ALA A 81 -24.39 -39.91 -4.20
CA ALA A 81 -23.79 -40.71 -5.26
C ALA A 81 -23.21 -42.04 -4.75
N LYS A 82 -22.75 -42.09 -3.49
CA LYS A 82 -22.24 -43.31 -2.86
C LYS A 82 -23.33 -44.33 -2.52
N GLU A 83 -24.58 -43.90 -2.27
CA GLU A 83 -25.67 -44.83 -1.95
C GLU A 83 -26.41 -45.37 -3.18
N TRP A 84 -26.25 -44.73 -4.34
CA TRP A 84 -26.89 -45.13 -5.60
C TRP A 84 -25.93 -45.83 -6.57
N GLY A 85 -24.65 -45.90 -6.20
CA GLY A 85 -23.58 -46.59 -6.93
C GLY A 85 -23.20 -47.93 -6.34
#